data_AF-A0A9D6K257-F1
#
_entry.id   AF-A0A9D6K257-F1
#
_cell.length_a   1.000
_cell.length_b   1.000
_cell.length_c   1.000
_cell.angle_alpha   90.00
_cell.angle_beta   90.00
_cell.angle_gamma   90.00
#
_symmetry.space_group_name_H-M   'P 1'
#
loop_
_entity.id
_entity.type
_entity.pdbx_description
1 polymer ?
#
loop_
_entity_poly.entity_id
_entity_poly.type
_entity_poly.pdbx_seq_one_letter_code
_entity_poly.pdbx_strand_id
1 'polypeptide(L)'
;MKRSVIALVVMLMAGTSFVWATPPTEMEISYDPAPPSAGQARGVLHVEAKHISDHLDKHYLRRLVIYRNGVKEQEIAYTRQKYPSKFIEDIPLIVKPGETISVEVFCSQGGSKRAELTIDSISPAPADDLSAF
;
A
#
# COMPACT_ATOMS: atom_id res chain seq x y z
N MET A 1 -46.65 -34.68 12.35
CA MET A 1 -45.45 -34.21 11.63
C MET A 1 -45.86 -32.99 10.81
N LYS A 2 -45.43 -31.76 11.15
CA LYS A 2 -45.60 -30.48 10.39
C LYS A 2 -45.47 -29.27 11.34
N ARG A 3 -44.26 -29.01 11.86
CA ARG A 3 -43.93 -27.72 12.53
C ARG A 3 -42.50 -27.22 12.22
N SER A 4 -41.66 -28.04 11.58
CA SER A 4 -40.23 -27.76 11.40
C SER A 4 -39.85 -26.98 10.13
N VAL A 5 -40.81 -26.55 9.30
CA VAL A 5 -40.49 -25.90 8.00
C VAL A 5 -40.43 -24.36 8.10
N ILE A 6 -41.02 -23.76 9.14
CA ILE A 6 -41.13 -22.29 9.23
C ILE A 6 -39.82 -21.64 9.73
N ALA A 7 -38.98 -22.37 10.49
CA ALA A 7 -37.74 -21.82 11.04
C ALA A 7 -36.61 -21.64 10.00
N LEU A 8 -36.64 -22.36 8.87
CA LEU A 8 -35.56 -22.32 7.88
C LEU A 8 -35.63 -21.08 6.96
N VAL A 9 -36.82 -20.49 6.78
CA VAL A 9 -37.02 -19.37 5.84
C VAL A 9 -36.64 -18.01 6.46
N VAL A 10 -36.73 -17.86 7.79
CA VAL A 10 -36.37 -16.61 8.49
C VAL A 10 -34.85 -16.42 8.58
N MET A 11 -34.07 -17.51 8.58
CA MET A 11 -32.61 -17.46 8.71
C MET A 11 -31.89 -17.09 7.40
N LEU A 12 -32.55 -17.21 6.24
CA LEU A 12 -31.97 -16.80 4.94
C LEU A 12 -32.07 -15.28 4.65
N MET A 13 -32.84 -14.52 5.45
CA MET A 13 -33.06 -13.08 5.21
C MET A 13 -32.15 -12.16 6.04
N ALA A 14 -31.32 -12.72 6.91
CA ALA A 14 -30.34 -11.98 7.68
C ALA A 14 -28.96 -12.06 7.01
N GLY A 15 -28.55 -11.03 6.28
CA GLY A 15 -27.10 -10.77 6.17
C GLY A 15 -26.52 -10.22 4.87
N THR A 16 -27.29 -9.73 3.89
CA THR A 16 -26.68 -8.90 2.84
C THR A 16 -26.49 -7.47 3.36
N SER A 17 -25.66 -7.30 4.38
CA SER A 17 -25.15 -5.99 4.76
C SER A 17 -24.27 -5.53 3.62
N PHE A 18 -24.78 -4.63 2.77
CA PHE A 18 -23.99 -3.93 1.78
C PHE A 18 -22.96 -3.08 2.52
N VAL A 19 -21.79 -3.65 2.81
CA VAL A 19 -20.64 -2.89 3.29
C VAL A 19 -20.20 -2.04 2.11
N TRP A 20 -20.63 -0.78 2.09
CA TRP A 20 -20.06 0.24 1.22
C TRP A 20 -18.64 0.52 1.70
N ALA A 21 -17.72 -0.34 1.27
CA ALA A 21 -16.31 -0.06 1.36
C ALA A 21 -15.99 1.08 0.37
N THR A 22 -15.21 2.04 0.83
CA THR A 22 -14.65 3.13 0.01
C THR A 22 -13.16 2.85 -0.18
N PRO A 23 -12.78 1.82 -0.97
CA PRO A 23 -11.38 1.51 -1.17
C PRO A 23 -10.70 2.65 -1.93
N PRO A 24 -9.38 2.81 -1.76
CA PRO A 24 -8.57 3.60 -2.68
C PRO A 24 -8.77 3.11 -4.12
N THR A 25 -8.89 4.04 -5.06
CA THR A 25 -9.19 3.71 -6.46
C THR A 25 -7.94 3.28 -7.22
N GLU A 26 -6.85 4.01 -7.00
CA GLU A 26 -5.57 3.86 -7.70
C GLU A 26 -4.44 3.91 -6.66
N MET A 27 -3.33 3.23 -6.95
CA MET A 27 -2.14 3.22 -6.11
C MET A 27 -0.91 3.01 -6.98
N GLU A 28 0.08 3.88 -6.78
CA GLU A 28 1.38 3.85 -7.45
C GLU A 28 2.46 3.85 -6.37
N ILE A 29 3.50 3.06 -6.61
CA ILE A 29 4.68 3.02 -5.75
C ILE A 29 5.95 3.07 -6.60
N SER A 30 6.94 3.80 -6.12
CA SER A 30 8.27 3.85 -6.71
C SER A 30 9.33 3.85 -5.61
N TYR A 31 10.56 3.48 -5.95
CA TYR A 31 11.65 3.40 -4.97
C TYR A 31 12.88 4.12 -5.49
N ASP A 32 13.35 5.08 -4.71
CA ASP A 32 14.56 5.84 -4.95
C ASP A 32 15.69 5.24 -4.09
N PRO A 33 16.65 4.50 -4.69
CA PRO A 33 17.74 3.90 -3.94
C PRO A 33 18.66 4.99 -3.37
N ALA A 34 19.18 4.76 -2.16
CA ALA A 34 20.19 5.65 -1.60
C ALA A 34 21.46 5.64 -2.48
N PRO A 35 22.08 6.81 -2.74
CA PRO A 35 23.38 6.86 -3.39
C PRO A 35 24.42 6.09 -2.57
N PRO A 36 25.32 5.30 -3.22
CA PRO A 36 26.38 4.58 -2.52
C PRO A 36 27.32 5.47 -1.71
N SER A 37 27.36 6.77 -2.02
CA SER A 37 28.23 7.79 -1.44
C SER A 37 27.56 8.67 -0.39
N ALA A 38 26.23 8.58 -0.21
CA ALA A 38 25.52 9.37 0.79
C ALA A 38 25.56 8.65 2.13
N GLY A 39 25.92 9.33 3.21
CA GLY A 39 25.86 8.81 4.59
C GLY A 39 24.46 8.42 5.08
N GLN A 40 23.44 8.47 4.21
CA GLN A 40 22.11 7.92 4.43
C GLN A 40 22.07 6.48 3.93
N ALA A 41 22.03 5.54 4.88
CA ALA A 41 22.02 4.10 4.58
C ALA A 41 20.68 3.58 4.03
N ARG A 42 19.68 4.43 3.75
CA ARG A 42 18.31 4.02 3.40
C ARG A 42 17.81 4.77 2.17
N GLY A 43 17.24 4.04 1.21
CA GLY A 43 16.49 4.63 0.11
C GLY A 43 15.12 5.12 0.55
N VAL A 44 14.34 5.66 -0.38
CA VAL A 44 13.01 6.19 -0.13
C VAL A 44 11.99 5.44 -0.98
N LEU A 45 11.01 4.81 -0.32
CA LEU A 45 9.84 4.25 -0.97
C LEU A 45 8.76 5.34 -1.04
N HIS A 46 8.43 5.76 -2.25
CA HIS A 46 7.34 6.68 -2.54
C HIS A 46 6.04 5.90 -2.71
N VAL A 47 5.01 6.34 -2.01
CA VAL A 47 3.67 5.74 -2.09
C VAL A 47 2.65 6.83 -2.37
N GLU A 48 1.96 6.74 -3.50
CA GLU A 48 0.82 7.59 -3.82
C GLU A 48 -0.43 6.74 -4.03
N ALA A 49 -1.51 7.08 -3.33
CA ALA A 49 -2.80 6.44 -3.51
C ALA A 49 -3.89 7.50 -3.70
N LYS A 50 -4.75 7.29 -4.69
CA LYS A 50 -5.92 8.12 -4.92
C LYS A 50 -7.04 7.65 -4.01
N HIS A 51 -7.44 8.52 -3.10
CA HIS A 51 -8.44 8.23 -2.09
C HIS A 51 -9.20 9.51 -1.77
N ILE A 52 -10.48 9.55 -2.16
CA ILE A 52 -11.36 10.71 -1.94
C ILE A 52 -11.86 10.67 -0.50
N SER A 53 -11.56 11.74 0.22
CA SER A 53 -11.93 12.00 1.60
C SER A 53 -12.62 13.35 1.69
N ASP A 54 -13.86 13.31 2.16
CA ASP A 54 -14.69 14.45 2.52
C ASP A 54 -14.37 14.96 3.94
N HIS A 55 -13.99 14.05 4.84
CA HIS A 55 -13.59 14.33 6.22
C HIS A 55 -12.25 13.67 6.53
N LEU A 56 -11.18 14.46 6.51
CA LEU A 56 -9.80 13.98 6.61
C LEU A 56 -9.47 13.22 7.90
N ASP A 57 -10.27 13.36 8.95
CA ASP A 57 -10.13 12.72 10.26
C ASP A 57 -11.11 11.57 10.51
N LYS A 58 -12.08 11.34 9.61
CA LYS A 58 -13.10 10.28 9.73
C LYS A 58 -13.04 9.27 8.59
N HIS A 59 -12.79 9.75 7.38
CA HIS A 59 -12.71 8.96 6.16
C HIS A 59 -11.30 9.10 5.58
N TYR A 60 -10.38 8.23 5.94
CA TYR A 60 -8.96 8.39 5.60
C TYR A 60 -8.29 7.03 5.44
N LEU A 61 -7.10 6.99 4.83
CA LEU A 61 -6.28 5.78 4.87
C LEU A 61 -5.69 5.63 6.27
N ARG A 62 -6.24 4.68 7.04
CA ARG A 62 -5.89 4.49 8.45
C ARG A 62 -4.62 3.70 8.66
N ARG A 63 -4.17 2.99 7.64
CA ARG A 63 -3.03 2.08 7.76
C ARG A 63 -2.36 1.85 6.42
N LEU A 64 -1.04 1.82 6.45
CA LEU A 64 -0.17 1.36 5.37
C LEU A 64 0.64 0.18 5.89
N VAL A 65 0.69 -0.93 5.15
CA VAL A 65 1.47 -2.12 5.48
C VAL A 65 2.45 -2.38 4.35
N ILE A 66 3.73 -2.52 4.70
CA ILE A 66 4.80 -2.89 3.78
C ILE A 66 5.10 -4.36 3.97
N TYR A 67 5.15 -5.09 2.86
CA TYR A 67 5.58 -6.47 2.77
C TYR A 67 6.85 -6.55 1.95
N ARG A 68 7.82 -7.33 2.40
CA ARG A 68 9.03 -7.68 1.66
C ARG A 68 8.99 -9.15 1.35
N ASN A 69 9.07 -9.50 0.07
CA ASN A 69 9.00 -10.89 -0.41
C ASN A 69 7.80 -11.64 0.19
N GLY A 70 6.64 -10.96 0.29
CA GLY A 70 5.40 -11.50 0.85
C GLY A 70 5.30 -11.51 2.38
N VAL A 71 6.38 -11.20 3.11
CA VAL A 71 6.38 -11.15 4.58
C VAL A 71 6.14 -9.73 5.05
N LYS A 72 5.23 -9.54 5.99
CA LYS A 72 4.97 -8.23 6.60
C LYS A 72 6.23 -7.72 7.28
N GLU A 73 6.72 -6.57 6.83
CA GLU A 73 7.92 -5.92 7.37
C GLU A 73 7.56 -4.76 8.30
N GLN A 74 6.67 -3.88 7.86
CA GLN A 74 6.32 -2.66 8.58
C GLN A 74 4.83 -2.37 8.49
N GLU A 75 4.29 -1.75 9.53
CA GLU A 75 2.95 -1.19 9.53
C GLU A 75 3.01 0.24 10.09
N ILE A 76 2.38 1.17 9.39
CA ILE A 76 2.25 2.57 9.80
C ILE A 76 0.77 2.86 9.98
N ALA A 77 0.40 3.31 11.17
CA ALA A 77 -0.97 3.72 11.49
C ALA A 77 -1.10 5.23 11.33
N TYR A 78 -2.21 5.65 10.75
CA TYR A 78 -2.59 7.05 10.59
C TYR A 78 -3.87 7.31 11.35
N THR A 79 -4.10 8.57 11.71
CA THR A 79 -5.33 9.05 12.33
C THR A 79 -6.05 10.09 11.48
N ARG A 80 -5.42 10.51 10.37
CA ARG A 80 -5.97 11.46 9.41
C ARG A 80 -5.24 11.39 8.07
N GLN A 81 -5.89 11.86 7.00
CA GLN A 81 -5.27 12.11 5.69
C GLN A 81 -4.83 13.57 5.58
N LYS A 82 -3.77 13.84 4.80
CA LYS A 82 -3.24 15.19 4.58
C LYS A 82 -3.97 15.95 3.46
N TYR A 83 -4.35 15.25 2.39
CA TYR A 83 -5.00 15.83 1.22
C TYR A 83 -6.37 15.18 0.98
N PRO A 84 -7.36 15.90 0.43
CA PRO A 84 -8.71 15.37 0.24
C PRO A 84 -8.82 14.32 -0.86
N SER A 85 -7.96 14.35 -1.87
CA SER A 85 -8.08 13.45 -3.04
C SER A 85 -6.99 12.39 -3.13
N LYS A 86 -5.97 12.48 -2.28
CA LYS A 86 -4.78 11.64 -2.36
C LYS A 86 -4.11 11.43 -1.01
N PHE A 87 -3.35 10.35 -0.96
CA PHE A 87 -2.48 9.97 0.14
C PHE A 87 -1.08 9.82 -0.44
N ILE A 88 -0.10 10.52 0.15
CA ILE A 88 1.30 10.52 -0.31
C ILE A 88 2.17 10.32 0.90
N GLU A 89 3.04 9.32 0.87
CA GLU A 89 4.01 9.04 1.92
C GLU A 89 5.37 8.67 1.32
N ASP A 90 6.41 9.20 1.95
CA ASP A 90 7.81 8.89 1.66
C ASP A 90 8.38 8.10 2.83
N ILE A 91 8.73 6.84 2.60
CA ILE A 91 9.07 5.91 3.67
C ILE A 91 10.54 5.50 3.52
N PRO A 92 11.42 5.83 4.48
CA PRO A 92 12.79 5.37 4.46
C PRO A 92 12.86 3.85 4.55
N LEU A 93 13.35 3.19 3.51
CA LEU A 93 13.39 1.73 3.41
C LEU A 93 14.73 1.27 2.81
N ILE A 94 15.31 0.21 3.37
CA ILE A 94 16.50 -0.43 2.81
C ILE A 94 16.06 -1.63 2.00
N VAL A 95 16.12 -1.54 0.68
CA VAL A 95 15.76 -2.64 -0.22
C VAL A 95 16.98 -3.08 -1.02
N LYS A 96 17.15 -4.39 -1.15
CA LYS A 96 18.21 -4.97 -1.97
C LYS A 96 17.70 -5.21 -3.40
N PRO A 97 18.58 -5.15 -4.41
CA PRO A 97 18.20 -5.55 -5.76
C PRO A 97 17.69 -7.00 -5.79
N GLY A 98 16.66 -7.25 -6.59
CA GLY A 98 15.95 -8.53 -6.67
C GLY A 98 14.89 -8.78 -5.58
N GLU A 99 14.75 -7.89 -4.59
CA GLU A 99 13.64 -7.97 -3.62
C GLU A 99 12.34 -7.41 -4.20
N THR A 100 11.22 -8.01 -3.80
CA THR A 100 9.87 -7.52 -4.13
C THR A 100 9.28 -6.82 -2.91
N ILE A 101 8.87 -5.57 -3.10
CA ILE A 101 8.15 -4.76 -2.12
C ILE A 101 6.69 -4.70 -2.52
N SER A 102 5.79 -5.03 -1.61
CA SER A 102 4.37 -4.78 -1.76
C SER A 102 3.87 -3.84 -0.67
N VAL A 103 3.03 -2.90 -1.04
CA VAL A 103 2.41 -1.96 -0.11
C VAL A 103 0.91 -2.13 -0.18
N GLU A 104 0.27 -2.25 0.98
CA GLU A 104 -1.18 -2.28 1.09
C GLU A 104 -1.69 -1.16 2.00
N VAL A 105 -2.63 -0.37 1.49
CA VAL A 105 -3.28 0.71 2.23
C VAL A 105 -4.73 0.36 2.55
N PHE A 106 -5.20 0.76 3.73
CA PHE A 106 -6.52 0.41 4.25
C PHE A 106 -7.32 1.67 4.58
N CYS A 107 -8.55 1.77 4.07
CA CYS A 107 -9.47 2.84 4.42
C CYS A 107 -10.05 2.65 5.84
N SER A 108 -10.33 3.75 6.54
CA SER A 108 -10.96 3.76 7.86
C SER A 108 -12.40 3.25 7.83
N GLN A 109 -13.10 3.44 6.69
CA GLN A 109 -14.47 2.99 6.47
C GLN A 109 -14.56 1.60 5.82
N GLY A 110 -13.41 0.98 5.52
CA GLY A 110 -13.33 -0.36 4.94
C GLY A 110 -12.88 -0.36 3.48
N GLY A 111 -12.27 -1.48 3.07
CA GLY A 111 -11.59 -1.63 1.78
C GLY A 111 -10.07 -1.43 1.89
N SER A 112 -9.36 -2.05 0.95
CA SER A 112 -7.91 -1.88 0.81
C SER A 112 -7.51 -1.86 -0.67
N LYS A 113 -6.30 -1.39 -0.93
CA LYS A 113 -5.66 -1.46 -2.24
C LYS A 113 -4.20 -1.85 -2.02
N ARG A 114 -3.67 -2.68 -2.92
CA ARG A 114 -2.30 -3.16 -2.88
C ARG A 114 -1.60 -2.83 -4.20
N ALA A 115 -0.34 -2.42 -4.09
CA ALA A 115 0.60 -2.29 -5.20
C ALA A 115 1.86 -3.11 -4.91
N GLU A 116 2.61 -3.44 -5.95
CA GLU A 116 3.81 -4.27 -5.88
C GLU A 116 4.88 -3.73 -6.83
N LEU A 117 6.13 -3.77 -6.38
CA LEU A 117 7.31 -3.30 -7.08
C LEU A 117 8.44 -4.29 -6.85
N THR A 118 9.02 -4.80 -7.93
CA THR A 118 10.26 -5.57 -7.88
C THR A 118 11.43 -4.63 -8.14
N ILE A 119 12.44 -4.65 -7.27
CA ILE A 119 13.63 -3.80 -7.44
C ILE A 119 14.57 -4.47 -8.43
N ASP A 120 14.80 -3.82 -9.57
CA ASP A 120 15.66 -4.35 -10.62
C ASP A 120 17.13 -4.48 -10.17
N SER A 121 17.78 -5.52 -10.70
CA SER A 121 19.15 -5.93 -10.35
C SER A 121 20.27 -5.17 -11.09
N ILE A 122 19.96 -4.12 -11.85
CA ILE A 122 20.93 -3.47 -12.75
C ILE A 122 21.76 -2.48 -11.90
N SER A 123 22.92 -2.87 -11.33
CA SER A 123 24.26 -3.10 -11.92
C SER A 123 24.85 -1.80 -12.55
N PRO A 124 26.12 -1.44 -12.25
CA PRO A 124 26.61 -0.06 -12.29
C PRO A 124 26.55 0.56 -13.68
N ALA A 125 26.42 1.89 -13.69
CA ALA A 125 26.51 2.74 -14.87
C ALA A 125 27.63 2.26 -15.84
N PRO A 126 27.43 2.39 -17.17
CA PRO A 126 28.48 2.06 -18.12
C PRO A 126 29.75 2.79 -17.71
N ALA A 127 30.85 2.04 -17.56
CA ALA A 127 32.16 2.63 -17.46
C ALA A 127 32.35 3.47 -18.73
N ASP A 128 32.30 4.79 -18.59
CA ASP A 128 32.76 5.71 -19.61
C ASP A 128 34.26 5.44 -19.78
N ASP A 129 34.52 4.55 -20.72
CA ASP A 129 35.64 4.48 -21.64
C ASP A 129 36.67 5.59 -21.47
N LEU A 130 37.68 5.35 -20.62
CA LEU A 130 38.96 6.05 -20.69
C LEU A 130 39.76 5.50 -21.88
N SER A 131 39.24 5.71 -23.10
CA SER A 131 39.96 5.52 -24.35
C SER A 131 39.85 6.77 -25.21
N ALA A 132 40.31 7.91 -24.68
CA ALA A 132 40.73 9.03 -25.50
C ALA A 132 42.09 9.49 -24.99
N PHE A 133 43.11 9.07 -25.76
CA PHE A 133 44.42 9.70 -25.84
C PHE A 133 44.31 11.20 -26.13
#